data_AF-A0A816CB80-F1
#
_entry.id   AF-A0A816CB80-F1
#
_cell.length_a   1.000
_cell.length_b   1.000
_cell.length_c   1.000
_cell.angle_alpha   90.00
_cell.angle_beta   90.00
_cell.angle_gamma   90.00
#
_symmetry.space_group_name_H-M   'P 1'
#
loop_
_entity.id
_entity.type
_entity.pdbx_description
1 polymer ?
#
loop_
_entity_poly.entity_id
_entity_poly.type
_entity_poly.pdbx_seq_one_letter_code
_entity_poly.pdbx_strand_id
1 'polypeptide(L)'
;MIMLDNNNKMMPVKTIPHHFADVYPAVKQEIETIFGSESDQNKCYFNVGKPLDTDAQVCINLDRLTERSSGIFGKTGTARQEGNNSSFVKGLKTLFPDKVVIFSLDPESTRRRGSQPDATLIINYNSISVEDIISLNAELNLSPTAYEAAYLVAAKYKKDWLETLLSQADKLKEFAQEVGAHPESLASLYRKLRNIERLPFLKPSKDTYSQDMVDMMIEYVDRGISIIVEF
;
A
#
# COMPACT_ATOMS: atom_id res chain seq x y z
N MET A 1 -19.77 -15.92 15.54
CA MET A 1 -21.16 -15.84 16.05
C MET A 1 -21.35 -14.44 16.61
N ILE A 2 -22.35 -13.72 16.12
CA ILE A 2 -22.69 -12.36 16.55
C ILE A 2 -24.05 -12.45 17.25
N MET A 3 -24.24 -11.67 18.31
CA MET A 3 -25.52 -11.55 18.98
C MET A 3 -26.07 -10.13 18.75
N LEU A 4 -27.38 -10.01 18.62
CA LEU A 4 -28.06 -8.73 18.62
C LEU A 4 -28.73 -8.54 19.99
N ASP A 5 -28.60 -7.35 20.57
CA ASP A 5 -29.40 -6.99 21.75
C ASP A 5 -30.86 -6.68 21.35
N ASN A 6 -31.70 -6.38 22.34
CA ASN A 6 -33.12 -6.04 22.13
C ASN A 6 -33.35 -4.80 21.26
N ASN A 7 -32.29 -4.01 21.00
CA ASN A 7 -32.32 -2.82 20.15
C ASN A 7 -31.63 -3.06 18.80
N ASN A 8 -31.45 -4.32 18.39
CA ASN A 8 -30.74 -4.74 17.18
C ASN A 8 -29.27 -4.27 17.11
N LYS A 9 -28.63 -4.01 18.25
CA LYS A 9 -27.22 -3.62 18.28
C LYS A 9 -26.33 -4.85 18.38
N MET A 10 -25.31 -4.91 17.54
CA MET A 10 -24.32 -5.97 17.53
C MET A 10 -23.51 -6.02 18.82
N MET A 11 -23.40 -7.22 19.41
CA MET A 11 -22.61 -7.50 20.59
C MET A 11 -21.86 -8.83 20.49
N PRO A 12 -20.70 -8.96 21.15
CA PRO A 12 -19.95 -10.21 21.16
C PRO A 12 -20.74 -11.30 21.91
N VAL A 13 -20.72 -12.51 21.37
CA VAL A 13 -21.29 -13.69 22.04
C VAL A 13 -20.44 -14.03 23.26
N LYS A 14 -21.07 -14.09 24.43
CA LYS A 14 -20.40 -14.38 25.71
C LYS A 14 -20.58 -15.81 26.18
N THR A 15 -21.38 -16.61 25.48
CA THR A 15 -21.79 -17.95 25.92
C THR A 15 -21.87 -18.89 24.72
N ILE A 16 -21.36 -20.11 24.88
CA ILE A 16 -21.44 -21.15 23.85
C ILE A 16 -22.88 -21.69 23.84
N PRO A 17 -23.50 -21.92 22.67
CA PRO A 17 -24.79 -22.59 22.59
C PRO A 17 -24.74 -23.99 23.23
N HIS A 18 -25.88 -24.44 23.77
CA HIS A 18 -26.00 -25.79 24.33
C HIS A 18 -25.91 -26.85 23.24
N HIS A 19 -25.58 -28.09 23.63
CA HIS A 19 -25.61 -29.23 22.71
C HIS A 19 -26.98 -29.38 22.05
N PHE A 20 -26.99 -29.61 20.74
CA PHE A 20 -28.19 -29.72 19.90
C PHE A 20 -29.05 -28.45 19.82
N ALA A 21 -28.47 -27.28 20.06
CA ALA A 21 -29.15 -26.02 19.77
C ALA A 21 -29.59 -25.96 18.29
N ASP A 22 -30.82 -25.52 18.06
CA ASP A 22 -31.37 -25.36 16.72
C ASP A 22 -30.55 -24.36 15.90
N VAL A 23 -30.38 -24.67 14.62
CA VAL A 23 -29.65 -23.82 13.66
C VAL A 23 -30.58 -23.50 12.50
N TYR A 24 -30.69 -22.20 12.20
CA TYR A 24 -31.52 -21.69 11.11
C TYR A 24 -30.67 -20.92 10.10
N PRO A 25 -31.02 -20.95 8.81
CA PRO A 25 -30.39 -20.08 7.82
C PRO A 25 -30.73 -18.62 8.13
N ALA A 26 -29.75 -17.73 7.96
CA ALA A 26 -29.97 -16.30 8.16
C ALA A 26 -30.88 -15.73 7.05
N VAL A 27 -31.87 -14.94 7.43
CA VAL A 27 -32.73 -14.24 6.47
C VAL A 27 -32.08 -12.95 6.00
N LYS A 28 -32.49 -12.46 4.82
CA LYS A 28 -31.93 -11.25 4.19
C LYS A 28 -31.89 -10.04 5.13
N GLN A 29 -32.96 -9.82 5.89
CA GLN A 29 -33.07 -8.69 6.82
C GLN A 29 -32.06 -8.74 7.97
N GLU A 30 -31.69 -9.94 8.44
CA GLU A 30 -30.67 -10.12 9.49
C GLU A 30 -29.28 -9.78 8.96
N ILE A 31 -29.00 -10.19 7.71
CA ILE A 31 -27.74 -9.85 7.02
C ILE A 31 -27.64 -8.34 6.83
N GLU A 32 -28.70 -7.68 6.35
CA GLU A 32 -28.75 -6.22 6.21
C GLU A 32 -28.63 -5.48 7.55
N THR A 33 -29.14 -6.06 8.65
CA THR A 33 -28.98 -5.49 10.00
C THR A 33 -27.51 -5.48 10.43
N ILE A 34 -26.74 -6.51 10.06
CA ILE A 34 -25.33 -6.67 10.43
C ILE A 34 -24.42 -5.84 9.51
N PHE A 35 -24.61 -5.97 8.19
CA PHE A 35 -23.73 -5.40 7.18
C PHE A 35 -24.20 -4.04 6.62
N GLY A 36 -25.45 -3.66 6.90
CA GLY A 36 -26.09 -2.47 6.33
C GLY A 36 -26.63 -2.69 4.91
N SER A 37 -27.17 -1.63 4.35
CA SER A 37 -27.76 -1.60 3.01
C SER A 37 -27.40 -0.30 2.30
N GLU A 38 -27.14 -0.36 0.99
CA GLU A 38 -26.92 0.83 0.15
C GLU A 38 -28.16 1.73 0.07
N SER A 39 -29.33 1.24 0.49
CA SER A 39 -30.56 2.05 0.56
C SER A 39 -30.63 2.96 1.80
N ASP A 40 -29.73 2.78 2.78
CA ASP A 40 -29.67 3.62 3.96
C ASP A 40 -29.15 5.03 3.58
N GLN A 41 -29.95 6.07 3.87
CA GLN A 41 -29.61 7.45 3.56
C GLN A 41 -28.69 8.10 4.61
N ASN A 42 -28.59 7.53 5.81
CA ASN A 42 -27.85 8.13 6.92
C ASN A 42 -26.37 7.76 6.94
N LYS A 43 -25.98 6.69 6.27
CA LYS A 43 -24.63 6.14 6.29
C LYS A 43 -24.21 5.73 4.90
N CYS A 44 -22.94 5.92 4.58
CA CYS A 44 -22.42 5.48 3.29
C CYS A 44 -22.08 3.99 3.35
N TYR A 45 -23.00 3.15 2.87
CA TYR A 45 -22.78 1.72 2.69
C TYR A 45 -22.42 1.40 1.24
N PHE A 46 -21.59 0.39 1.05
CA PHE A 46 -21.16 -0.08 -0.26
C PHE A 46 -21.22 -1.59 -0.36
N ASN A 47 -21.95 -2.09 -1.35
CA ASN A 47 -22.11 -3.50 -1.59
C ASN A 47 -20.81 -4.10 -2.16
N VAL A 48 -20.23 -5.05 -1.43
CA VAL A 48 -19.01 -5.76 -1.85
C VAL A 48 -19.31 -7.12 -2.48
N GLY A 49 -20.56 -7.58 -2.43
CA GLY A 49 -20.97 -8.83 -3.03
C GLY A 49 -22.10 -9.50 -2.27
N LYS A 50 -22.24 -10.81 -2.48
CA LYS A 50 -23.21 -11.64 -1.78
C LYS A 50 -22.54 -12.94 -1.31
N PRO A 51 -22.99 -13.54 -0.20
CA PRO A 51 -22.56 -14.88 0.18
C PRO A 51 -23.01 -15.89 -0.90
N LEU A 52 -22.34 -17.04 -0.97
CA LEU A 52 -22.61 -18.04 -2.01
C LEU A 52 -24.04 -18.59 -1.96
N ASP A 53 -24.60 -18.70 -0.76
CA ASP A 53 -25.87 -19.41 -0.50
C ASP A 53 -27.09 -18.47 -0.40
N THR A 54 -26.92 -17.16 -0.60
CA THR A 54 -28.03 -16.19 -0.45
C THR A 54 -27.87 -15.01 -1.39
N ASP A 55 -29.00 -14.42 -1.80
CA ASP A 55 -29.03 -13.19 -2.60
C ASP A 55 -28.96 -11.91 -1.76
N ALA A 56 -28.77 -12.04 -0.44
CA ALA A 56 -28.55 -10.90 0.44
C ALA A 56 -27.22 -10.19 0.11
N GLN A 57 -27.27 -8.87 0.01
CA GLN A 57 -26.08 -8.05 -0.24
C GLN A 57 -25.28 -7.88 1.04
N VAL A 58 -23.96 -8.02 0.93
CA VAL A 58 -23.02 -7.71 2.01
C VAL A 58 -22.47 -6.33 1.72
N CYS A 59 -22.78 -5.39 2.61
CA CYS A 59 -22.28 -4.03 2.51
C CYS A 59 -21.13 -3.79 3.50
N ILE A 60 -20.24 -2.85 3.15
CA ILE A 60 -19.25 -2.27 4.04
C ILE A 60 -19.66 -0.83 4.34
N ASN A 61 -19.60 -0.45 5.61
CA ASN A 61 -19.74 0.95 6.01
C ASN A 61 -18.45 1.70 5.64
N LEU A 62 -18.54 2.59 4.66
CA LEU A 62 -17.39 3.31 4.13
C LEU A 62 -16.85 4.35 5.10
N ASP A 63 -17.71 5.00 5.89
CA ASP A 63 -17.25 5.93 6.93
C ASP A 63 -16.34 5.22 7.93
N ARG A 64 -16.78 4.06 8.44
CA ARG A 64 -15.98 3.22 9.36
C ARG A 64 -14.73 2.62 8.72
N LEU A 65 -14.79 2.28 7.43
CA LEU A 65 -13.62 1.78 6.70
C LEU A 65 -12.52 2.84 6.61
N THR A 66 -12.91 4.11 6.46
CA THR A 66 -11.97 5.24 6.36
C THR A 66 -11.46 5.77 7.70
N GLU A 67 -12.06 5.38 8.84
CA GLU A 67 -11.62 5.79 10.19
C GLU A 67 -10.22 5.25 10.56
N ARG A 68 -9.73 4.21 9.86
CA ARG A 68 -8.46 3.54 10.15
C ARG A 68 -7.78 3.07 8.88
N SER A 69 -6.47 2.85 8.96
CA SER A 69 -5.71 2.19 7.89
C SER A 69 -6.29 0.80 7.62
N SER A 70 -6.64 0.54 6.36
CA SER A 70 -7.24 -0.72 5.90
C SER A 70 -6.34 -1.34 4.83
N GLY A 71 -6.03 -2.63 4.95
CA GLY A 71 -5.28 -3.40 3.95
C GLY A 71 -6.18 -4.41 3.26
N ILE A 72 -6.21 -4.40 1.92
CA ILE A 72 -6.96 -5.36 1.11
C ILE A 72 -5.96 -6.28 0.41
N PHE A 73 -6.07 -7.59 0.62
CA PHE A 73 -5.15 -8.60 0.08
C PHE A 73 -5.92 -9.63 -0.74
N GLY A 74 -5.38 -10.07 -1.88
CA GLY A 74 -5.98 -11.10 -2.73
C GLY A 74 -4.96 -11.80 -3.62
N LYS A 75 -5.13 -13.12 -3.84
CA LYS A 75 -4.20 -13.97 -4.60
C LYS A 75 -4.10 -13.60 -6.09
N THR A 76 -5.12 -12.93 -6.63
CA THR A 76 -5.19 -12.46 -8.02
C THR A 76 -5.82 -11.07 -8.02
N GLY A 77 -5.10 -10.05 -8.46
CA GLY A 77 -5.48 -8.62 -8.43
C GLY A 77 -6.68 -8.22 -9.31
N THR A 78 -7.78 -8.96 -9.22
CA THR A 78 -9.03 -8.67 -9.91
C THR A 78 -10.16 -8.66 -8.90
N ALA A 79 -10.59 -7.47 -8.48
CA ALA A 79 -11.96 -7.24 -8.02
C ALA A 79 -12.87 -7.31 -9.25
N ARG A 80 -13.05 -8.50 -9.81
CA ARG A 80 -14.09 -8.78 -10.81
C ARG A 80 -15.27 -9.37 -10.06
N GLN A 81 -16.46 -8.82 -10.30
CA GLN A 81 -17.70 -9.45 -9.89
C GLN A 81 -17.76 -10.83 -10.57
N GLU A 82 -17.71 -11.92 -9.79
CA GLU A 82 -18.02 -13.25 -10.33
C GLU A 82 -19.53 -13.35 -10.58
N GLY A 83 -19.92 -13.46 -11.86
CA GLY A 83 -21.31 -13.57 -12.30
C GLY A 83 -21.46 -13.35 -13.82
N ASN A 84 -22.63 -13.69 -14.38
CA ASN A 84 -22.91 -13.62 -15.82
C ASN A 84 -22.84 -12.20 -16.43
N ASN A 85 -22.80 -11.14 -15.61
CA ASN A 85 -22.59 -9.77 -16.03
C ASN A 85 -21.33 -9.22 -15.38
N SER A 86 -20.26 -9.06 -16.17
CA SER A 86 -18.99 -8.48 -15.72
C SER A 86 -19.12 -6.97 -15.56
N SER A 87 -19.71 -6.50 -14.45
CA SER A 87 -19.67 -5.07 -14.11
C SER A 87 -18.41 -4.78 -13.29
N PHE A 88 -17.69 -3.71 -13.67
CA PHE A 88 -16.60 -3.19 -12.85
C PHE A 88 -17.19 -2.48 -11.63
N VAL A 89 -16.67 -2.83 -10.47
CA VAL A 89 -17.04 -2.20 -9.21
C VAL A 89 -16.45 -0.79 -9.16
N LYS A 90 -17.24 0.22 -8.75
CA LYS A 90 -16.77 1.61 -8.66
C LYS A 90 -15.62 1.71 -7.66
N GLY A 91 -14.54 2.39 -8.05
CA GLY A 91 -13.38 2.62 -7.17
C GLY A 91 -13.68 3.66 -6.09
N LEU A 92 -12.95 3.62 -4.97
CA LEU A 92 -13.12 4.56 -3.85
C LEU A 92 -12.98 6.03 -4.29
N LYS A 93 -12.05 6.33 -5.20
CA LYS A 93 -11.90 7.68 -5.78
C LYS A 93 -13.15 8.14 -6.53
N THR A 94 -13.85 7.22 -7.21
CA THR A 94 -15.10 7.52 -7.91
C THR A 94 -16.25 7.81 -6.94
N LEU A 95 -16.25 7.14 -5.78
CA LEU A 95 -17.27 7.31 -4.75
C LEU A 95 -17.01 8.55 -3.87
N PHE A 96 -15.74 8.86 -3.61
CA PHE A 96 -15.30 9.93 -2.73
C PHE A 96 -14.22 10.80 -3.38
N PRO A 97 -14.57 11.57 -4.43
CA PRO A 97 -13.59 12.35 -5.18
C PRO A 97 -12.80 13.34 -4.30
N ASP A 98 -13.44 13.90 -3.27
CA ASP A 98 -12.87 14.91 -2.38
C ASP A 98 -12.20 14.35 -1.11
N LYS A 99 -12.33 13.04 -0.85
CA LYS A 99 -11.74 12.41 0.36
C LYS A 99 -10.66 11.38 0.03
N VAL A 100 -10.44 11.09 -1.25
CA VAL A 100 -9.49 10.05 -1.69
C VAL A 100 -8.59 10.62 -2.78
N VAL A 101 -7.31 10.31 -2.70
CA VAL A 101 -6.31 10.66 -3.71
C VAL A 101 -5.50 9.43 -4.09
N ILE A 102 -5.24 9.25 -5.39
CA ILE A 102 -4.47 8.13 -5.95
C ILE A 102 -3.07 8.61 -6.32
N PHE A 103 -2.07 8.06 -5.63
CA PHE A 103 -0.66 8.18 -5.95
C PHE A 103 -0.22 6.90 -6.67
N SER A 104 0.31 7.01 -7.88
CA SER A 104 0.73 5.84 -8.67
C SER A 104 2.23 5.80 -8.93
N LEU A 105 2.85 4.66 -8.62
CA LEU A 105 4.23 4.31 -8.98
C LEU A 105 4.37 3.91 -10.46
N ASP A 106 3.28 3.47 -11.09
CA ASP A 106 3.20 3.15 -12.52
C ASP A 106 1.90 3.71 -13.12
N PRO A 107 1.90 5.00 -13.51
CA PRO A 107 0.74 5.66 -14.10
C PRO A 107 0.19 4.96 -15.35
N GLU A 108 1.03 4.25 -16.10
CA GLU A 108 0.55 3.51 -17.28
C GLU A 108 -0.27 2.29 -16.87
N SER A 109 0.22 1.51 -15.91
CA SER A 109 -0.52 0.36 -15.37
C SER A 109 -1.83 0.80 -14.71
N THR A 110 -1.82 1.92 -13.98
CA THR A 110 -3.04 2.51 -13.41
C THR A 110 -4.08 2.86 -14.47
N ARG A 111 -3.66 3.50 -15.57
CA ARG A 111 -4.55 3.81 -16.70
C ARG A 111 -5.06 2.56 -17.39
N ARG A 112 -4.22 1.53 -17.57
CA ARG A 112 -4.62 0.24 -18.13
C ARG A 112 -5.69 -0.46 -17.28
N ARG A 113 -5.71 -0.22 -15.97
CA ARG A 113 -6.74 -0.72 -15.04
C ARG A 113 -8.03 0.13 -15.01
N GLY A 114 -8.10 1.20 -15.79
CA GLY A 114 -9.29 2.05 -15.90
C GLY A 114 -9.36 3.19 -14.87
N SER A 115 -8.29 3.44 -14.12
CA SER A 115 -8.17 4.54 -13.15
C SER A 115 -7.23 5.63 -13.68
N GLN A 116 -7.48 6.89 -13.33
CA GLN A 116 -6.50 7.97 -13.53
C GLN A 116 -5.83 8.31 -12.20
N PRO A 117 -4.50 8.31 -12.11
CA PRO A 117 -3.81 8.74 -10.89
C PRO A 117 -3.93 10.26 -10.75
N ASP A 118 -4.12 10.73 -9.52
CA ASP A 118 -4.11 12.16 -9.18
C ASP A 118 -2.68 12.70 -9.16
N ALA A 119 -1.72 11.87 -8.75
CA ALA A 119 -0.30 12.19 -8.74
C ALA A 119 0.56 10.98 -9.13
N THR A 120 1.70 11.25 -9.78
CA THR A 120 2.74 10.26 -10.02
C THR A 120 3.69 10.26 -8.83
N LEU A 121 3.85 9.10 -8.19
CA LEU A 121 4.75 8.93 -7.07
C LEU A 121 6.18 8.71 -7.58
N ILE A 122 7.05 9.67 -7.30
CA ILE A 122 8.49 9.59 -7.54
C ILE A 122 9.21 9.62 -6.20
N ILE A 123 10.14 8.69 -6.02
CA ILE A 123 10.99 8.56 -4.83
C ILE A 123 12.41 8.92 -5.26
N ASN A 124 13.00 9.89 -4.56
CA ASN A 124 14.33 10.37 -4.91
C ASN A 124 15.40 9.51 -4.21
N TYR A 125 16.58 9.38 -4.80
CA TYR A 125 17.67 8.62 -4.16
C TYR A 125 18.08 9.19 -2.80
N ASN A 126 17.92 10.50 -2.59
CA ASN A 126 18.25 11.16 -1.34
C ASN A 126 17.24 10.95 -0.19
N SER A 127 16.07 10.38 -0.48
CA SER A 127 15.08 10.00 0.53
C SER A 127 15.27 8.57 1.02
N ILE A 128 16.19 7.80 0.42
CA ILE A 128 16.46 6.40 0.75
C ILE A 128 17.62 6.35 1.75
N SER A 129 17.38 5.81 2.93
CA SER A 129 18.41 5.63 3.96
C SER A 129 19.12 4.28 3.83
N VAL A 130 20.21 4.10 4.58
CA VAL A 130 20.91 2.80 4.63
C VAL A 130 20.03 1.74 5.31
N GLU A 131 19.25 2.15 6.31
CA GLU A 131 18.30 1.30 7.04
C GLU A 131 17.20 0.75 6.12
N ASP A 132 16.72 1.54 5.15
CA ASP A 132 15.75 1.09 4.16
C ASP A 132 16.33 -0.08 3.33
N ILE A 133 17.59 0.02 2.93
CA ILE A 133 18.28 -1.05 2.18
C ILE A 133 18.52 -2.29 3.05
N ILE A 134 18.85 -2.10 4.33
CA ILE A 134 19.03 -3.21 5.29
C ILE A 134 17.72 -3.97 5.47
N SER A 135 16.58 -3.27 5.50
CA SER A 135 15.26 -3.92 5.60
C SER A 135 14.97 -4.88 4.44
N LEU A 136 15.62 -4.67 3.29
CA LEU A 136 15.52 -5.47 2.06
C LEU A 136 16.61 -6.55 1.94
N ASN A 137 17.26 -6.93 3.05
CA ASN A 137 18.35 -7.91 3.00
C ASN A 137 17.94 -9.25 2.38
N ALA A 138 16.72 -9.73 2.66
CA ALA A 138 16.26 -11.02 2.15
C ALA A 138 16.23 -11.04 0.61
N GLU A 139 15.93 -9.91 -0.01
CA GLU A 139 15.84 -9.71 -1.45
C GLU A 139 17.22 -9.39 -2.05
N LEU A 140 17.98 -8.52 -1.41
CA LEU A 140 19.25 -8.03 -1.94
C LEU A 140 20.41 -9.00 -1.68
N ASN A 141 20.31 -9.85 -0.65
CA ASN A 141 21.34 -10.77 -0.17
C ASN A 141 22.68 -10.05 0.01
N LEU A 142 22.69 -9.07 0.92
CA LEU A 142 23.84 -8.23 1.21
C LEU A 142 24.70 -8.86 2.31
N SER A 143 26.01 -8.84 2.14
CA SER A 143 26.93 -9.32 3.18
C SER A 143 27.03 -8.28 4.32
N PRO A 144 27.38 -8.70 5.55
CA PRO A 144 27.61 -7.76 6.66
C PRO A 144 28.58 -6.62 6.30
N THR A 145 29.65 -6.94 5.59
CA THR A 145 30.66 -5.95 5.14
C THR A 145 30.11 -4.98 4.08
N ALA A 146 29.06 -5.37 3.33
CA ALA A 146 28.38 -4.44 2.41
C ALA A 146 27.57 -3.38 3.18
N TYR A 147 27.01 -3.71 4.36
CA TYR A 147 26.37 -2.72 5.23
C TYR A 147 27.35 -1.73 5.80
N GLU A 148 28.49 -2.21 6.28
CA GLU A 148 29.56 -1.34 6.76
C GLU A 148 30.00 -0.38 5.67
N ALA A 149 30.20 -0.88 4.44
CA ALA A 149 30.50 -0.04 3.29
C ALA A 149 29.38 1.00 3.02
N ALA A 150 28.10 0.61 3.09
CA ALA A 150 26.99 1.55 2.91
C ALA A 150 26.98 2.65 3.98
N TYR A 151 27.19 2.29 5.25
CA TYR A 151 27.28 3.26 6.34
C TYR A 151 28.49 4.19 6.21
N LEU A 152 29.63 3.71 5.73
CA LEU A 152 30.80 4.55 5.48
C LEU A 152 30.53 5.58 4.38
N VAL A 153 29.86 5.17 3.29
CA VAL A 153 29.45 6.10 2.24
C VAL A 153 28.43 7.10 2.79
N ALA A 154 27.43 6.65 3.56
CA ALA A 154 26.42 7.52 4.16
C ALA A 154 26.98 8.48 5.21
N ALA A 155 27.98 8.08 5.98
CA ALA A 155 28.66 8.97 6.93
C ALA A 155 29.33 10.15 6.21
N LYS A 156 29.88 9.92 5.01
CA LYS A 156 30.58 10.95 4.22
C LYS A 156 29.62 11.80 3.38
N TYR A 157 28.65 11.18 2.73
CA TYR A 157 27.78 11.81 1.72
C TYR A 157 26.35 12.07 2.21
N LYS A 158 26.00 11.65 3.44
CA LYS A 158 24.70 11.87 4.08
C LYS A 158 23.56 11.38 3.19
N LYS A 159 22.61 12.27 2.86
CA LYS A 159 21.44 11.94 2.04
C LYS A 159 21.84 11.55 0.62
N ASP A 160 22.93 12.08 0.09
CA ASP A 160 23.35 11.85 -1.31
C ASP A 160 24.19 10.57 -1.48
N TRP A 161 24.26 9.72 -0.46
CA TRP A 161 25.11 8.51 -0.44
C TRP A 161 24.83 7.55 -1.59
N LEU A 162 23.54 7.32 -1.89
CA LEU A 162 23.11 6.37 -2.91
C LEU A 162 23.37 6.91 -4.31
N GLU A 163 23.04 8.18 -4.54
CA GLU A 163 23.33 8.88 -5.81
C GLU A 163 24.83 8.92 -6.06
N THR A 164 25.62 9.23 -5.01
CA THR A 164 27.08 9.22 -5.09
C THR A 164 27.59 7.82 -5.40
N LEU A 165 27.16 6.78 -4.68
CA LEU A 165 27.58 5.40 -4.94
C LEU A 165 27.33 4.97 -6.39
N LEU A 166 26.15 5.28 -6.94
CA LEU A 166 25.77 4.90 -8.30
C LEU A 166 26.58 5.66 -9.37
N SER A 167 26.94 6.91 -9.09
CA SER A 167 27.78 7.72 -9.99
C SER A 167 29.23 7.23 -10.11
N GLN A 168 29.72 6.43 -9.16
CA GLN A 168 31.12 5.97 -9.10
C GLN A 168 31.39 4.64 -9.82
N ALA A 169 30.52 4.26 -10.78
CA ALA A 169 30.57 3.00 -11.53
C ALA A 169 31.97 2.61 -12.05
N ASP A 170 32.70 3.57 -12.61
CA ASP A 170 34.00 3.34 -13.26
C ASP A 170 35.19 3.36 -12.28
N LYS A 171 34.99 3.83 -11.04
CA LYS A 171 36.07 4.12 -10.07
C LYS A 171 35.83 3.52 -8.69
N LEU A 172 35.08 2.42 -8.60
CA LEU A 172 34.70 1.80 -7.33
C LEU A 172 35.89 1.43 -6.43
N LYS A 173 37.04 1.04 -6.99
CA LYS A 173 38.24 0.72 -6.20
C LYS A 173 38.86 1.94 -5.54
N GLU A 174 38.98 3.04 -6.28
CA GLU A 174 39.49 4.32 -5.76
C GLU A 174 38.52 4.90 -4.73
N PHE A 175 37.23 4.86 -5.04
CA PHE A 175 36.17 5.32 -4.15
C PHE A 175 36.12 4.54 -2.84
N ALA A 176 36.35 3.22 -2.87
CA ALA A 176 36.44 2.41 -1.67
C ALA A 176 37.59 2.84 -0.75
N GLN A 177 38.76 3.12 -1.31
CA GLN A 177 39.90 3.63 -0.54
C GLN A 177 39.60 5.01 0.07
N GLU A 178 38.93 5.89 -0.69
CA GLU A 178 38.58 7.25 -0.27
C GLU A 178 37.56 7.30 0.89
N VAL A 179 36.69 6.29 0.95
CA VAL A 179 35.63 6.16 1.96
C VAL A 179 36.08 5.26 3.13
N GLY A 180 37.19 4.53 2.97
CA GLY A 180 37.70 3.58 3.96
C GLY A 180 36.97 2.24 3.97
N ALA A 181 36.29 1.88 2.87
CA ALA A 181 35.56 0.64 2.71
C ALA A 181 36.41 -0.43 1.99
N HIS A 182 36.07 -1.70 2.20
CA HIS A 182 36.69 -2.80 1.46
C HIS A 182 36.25 -2.75 -0.02
N PRO A 183 37.18 -2.75 -1.01
CA PRO A 183 36.84 -2.56 -2.44
C PRO A 183 35.80 -3.54 -2.98
N GLU A 184 35.94 -4.81 -2.64
CA GLU A 184 35.06 -5.90 -3.07
C GLU A 184 33.66 -5.78 -2.46
N SER A 185 33.56 -5.32 -1.21
CA SER A 185 32.27 -5.13 -0.53
C SER A 185 31.51 -3.95 -1.13
N LEU A 186 32.22 -2.84 -1.43
CA LEU A 186 31.63 -1.69 -2.10
C LEU A 186 31.20 -2.02 -3.54
N ALA A 187 32.02 -2.78 -4.27
CA ALA A 187 31.66 -3.24 -5.61
C ALA A 187 30.44 -4.18 -5.60
N SER A 188 30.35 -5.06 -4.60
CA SER A 188 29.18 -5.91 -4.39
C SER A 188 27.92 -5.08 -4.09
N LEU A 189 28.04 -4.11 -3.17
CA LEU A 189 26.96 -3.17 -2.82
C LEU A 189 26.46 -2.42 -4.07
N TYR A 190 27.37 -1.80 -4.84
CA TYR A 190 27.05 -1.11 -6.08
C TYR A 190 26.31 -2.02 -7.06
N ARG A 191 26.81 -3.23 -7.33
CA ARG A 191 26.19 -4.16 -8.28
C ARG A 191 24.76 -4.54 -7.87
N LYS A 192 24.50 -4.68 -6.57
CA LYS A 192 23.17 -5.01 -6.04
C LYS A 192 22.21 -3.83 -6.12
N LEU A 193 22.69 -2.63 -5.80
CA LEU A 193 21.88 -1.42 -5.79
C LEU A 193 21.65 -0.82 -7.18
N ARG A 194 22.53 -1.04 -8.16
CA ARG A 194 22.37 -0.53 -9.53
C ARG A 194 21.03 -0.94 -10.18
N ASN A 195 20.45 -2.06 -9.77
CA ASN A 195 19.15 -2.49 -10.31
C ASN A 195 18.03 -1.46 -10.06
N ILE A 196 18.17 -0.59 -9.06
CA ILE A 196 17.18 0.45 -8.79
C ILE A 196 17.09 1.49 -9.91
N GLU A 197 18.14 1.68 -10.72
CA GLU A 197 18.13 2.57 -11.90
C GLU A 197 17.10 2.12 -12.95
N ARG A 198 16.67 0.86 -12.91
CA ARG A 198 15.64 0.32 -13.82
C ARG A 198 14.22 0.65 -13.37
N LEU A 199 14.04 1.08 -12.11
CA LEU A 199 12.73 1.35 -11.54
C LEU A 199 12.34 2.79 -11.90
N PRO A 200 11.29 3.00 -12.71
CA PRO A 200 10.97 4.33 -13.26
C PRO A 200 10.52 5.34 -12.20
N PHE A 201 10.08 4.85 -11.04
CA PHE A 201 9.66 5.64 -9.89
C PHE A 201 10.82 6.07 -8.99
N LEU A 202 12.05 5.55 -9.18
CA LEU A 202 13.22 5.99 -8.41
C LEU A 202 14.11 6.89 -9.26
N LYS A 203 14.35 8.13 -8.82
CA LYS A 203 15.11 9.12 -9.61
C LYS A 203 16.22 9.83 -8.83
N PRO A 204 17.27 10.30 -9.52
CA PRO A 204 18.24 11.22 -8.95
C PRO A 204 17.57 12.51 -8.45
N SER A 205 18.16 13.13 -7.43
CA SER A 205 17.57 14.31 -6.78
C SER A 205 17.49 15.53 -7.69
N LYS A 206 18.32 15.58 -8.73
CA LYS A 206 18.41 16.68 -9.70
C LYS A 206 17.35 16.63 -10.81
N ASP A 207 16.72 15.48 -11.00
CA ASP A 207 15.76 15.29 -12.10
C ASP A 207 14.35 15.79 -11.77
N THR A 208 14.12 16.23 -10.52
CA THR A 208 12.77 16.55 -10.07
C THR A 208 12.74 17.86 -9.28
N TYR A 209 12.01 18.87 -9.79
CA TYR A 209 11.54 20.04 -9.02
C TYR A 209 10.44 19.66 -7.99
N SER A 210 10.32 18.38 -7.67
CA SER A 210 9.27 17.87 -6.79
C SER A 210 9.57 18.29 -5.36
N GLN A 211 8.73 19.17 -4.86
CA GLN A 211 8.22 19.12 -3.50
C GLN A 211 8.19 17.65 -3.05
N ASP A 212 8.78 17.35 -1.89
CA ASP A 212 8.91 15.99 -1.38
C ASP A 212 7.53 15.32 -1.44
N MET A 213 7.38 14.29 -2.28
CA MET A 213 6.10 13.61 -2.48
C MET A 213 5.59 13.04 -1.15
N VAL A 214 6.50 12.70 -0.24
CA VAL A 214 6.17 12.27 1.11
C VAL A 214 5.53 13.42 1.89
N ASP A 215 6.08 14.63 1.83
CA ASP A 215 5.48 15.81 2.48
C ASP A 215 4.09 16.10 1.91
N MET A 216 3.92 16.00 0.58
CA MET A 216 2.60 16.15 -0.06
C MET A 216 1.61 15.09 0.42
N MET A 217 2.04 13.82 0.51
CA MET A 217 1.22 12.75 1.06
C MET A 217 0.86 13.02 2.52
N ILE A 218 1.80 13.46 3.35
CA ILE A 218 1.52 13.83 4.75
C ILE A 218 0.50 14.96 4.81
N GLU A 219 0.61 16.00 3.96
CA GLU A 219 -0.35 17.10 3.91
C GLU A 219 -1.77 16.62 3.58
N TYR A 220 -1.92 15.67 2.64
CA TYR A 220 -3.23 15.06 2.36
C TYR A 220 -3.79 14.32 3.59
N VAL A 221 -2.95 13.54 4.27
CA VAL A 221 -3.36 12.82 5.49
C VAL A 221 -3.78 13.79 6.59
N ASP A 222 -3.02 14.86 6.82
CA ASP A 222 -3.32 15.90 7.82
C ASP A 222 -4.66 16.61 7.53
N ARG A 223 -5.03 16.71 6.25
CA ARG A 223 -6.33 17.25 5.80
C ARG A 223 -7.47 16.22 5.89
N GLY A 224 -7.22 15.01 6.38
CA GLY A 224 -8.19 13.92 6.46
C GLY A 224 -8.49 13.28 5.11
N ILE A 225 -7.63 13.45 4.12
CA ILE A 225 -7.75 12.83 2.79
C ILE A 225 -7.01 11.49 2.81
N SER A 226 -7.71 10.43 2.42
CA SER A 226 -7.17 9.08 2.31
C SER A 226 -6.31 8.93 1.06
N ILE A 227 -5.16 8.27 1.21
CA ILE A 227 -4.22 8.04 0.11
C ILE A 227 -4.28 6.58 -0.32
N ILE A 228 -4.42 6.36 -1.63
CA ILE A 228 -4.25 5.06 -2.27
C ILE A 228 -2.90 5.09 -2.99
N VAL A 229 -2.00 4.19 -2.59
CA VAL A 229 -0.75 3.95 -3.32
C VAL A 229 -0.95 2.78 -4.27
N GLU A 230 -0.77 3.04 -5.56
CA GLU A 230 -0.97 2.07 -6.63
C GLU A 230 0.36 1.72 -7.31
N PHE A 231 0.56 0.43 -7.60
CA PHE A 231 1.78 -0.11 -8.21
C PHE A 231 1.49 -1.24 -9.21
#